data_AF-A0A4Q0YN33-F1
#
_entry.id   AF-A0A4Q0YN33-F1
#
_cell.length_a   1.000
_cell.length_b   1.000
_cell.length_c   1.000
_cell.angle_alpha   90.00
_cell.angle_beta   90.00
_cell.angle_gamma   90.00
#
_symmetry.space_group_name_H-M   'P 1'
#
loop_
_entity.id
_entity.type
_entity.pdbx_description
1 polymer ?
#
loop_
_entity_poly.entity_id
_entity_poly.type
_entity_poly.pdbx_seq_one_letter_code
_entity_poly.pdbx_strand_id
1 'polypeptide(L)'
;MRVILKGKAAIKLWQQGREEWNRWVKEHTDADIIFEAVDFSHYQSVNFSGYIFPSGAISFQRANFADAEISFSNTTFNQSRIIFNDSRFGVGKLTFSSASFSTSSFHFQNTTCNDTEICFDNTTSHHTTFNFAKTRFGNSNFSLRHAQISDSSLNFSETSFDGGNISFSDSTFSNDKLTFIDTQFGSGNVLFKDSTFKHVDLNLKGSRYAGPLFSFSDSVFEFSDAMFTDIRFGDQNVNLENMTFKHGKIDFSGAIFDCNHVSFYGSRFEVSSIDFSATHFQCETCDFNKTFYRQSPVKFSGSLISAEYFECEDAVFNDIADFRELIITDSVQKLSFRHSIFQNSFRFSIVDKTETVPDFTDTMVSDQHLISLNINLKTKKRGIFKKAFNVSDARKIAELRRLLGDTPLSSTLSITERRAKRWHHMALLSQ
;
A
#
# COMPACT_ATOMS: atom_id res chain seq x y z
N MET A 1 9.70 -42.70 19.39
CA MET A 1 10.16 -42.55 17.99
C MET A 1 8.94 -42.11 17.20
N ARG A 2 8.99 -40.97 16.50
CA ARG A 2 7.82 -40.49 15.75
C ARG A 2 7.47 -41.47 14.64
N VAL A 3 6.18 -41.73 14.45
CA VAL A 3 5.72 -42.55 13.32
C VAL A 3 5.92 -41.75 12.04
N ILE A 4 6.45 -42.38 11.00
CA ILE A 4 6.66 -41.76 9.69
C ILE A 4 5.76 -42.45 8.67
N LEU A 5 4.75 -41.73 8.19
CA LEU A 5 3.87 -42.18 7.12
C LEU A 5 4.33 -41.56 5.79
N LYS A 6 4.89 -42.38 4.89
CA LYS A 6 5.55 -41.88 3.67
C LYS A 6 5.21 -42.63 2.39
N GLY A 7 5.34 -41.94 1.26
CA GLY A 7 5.22 -42.51 -0.09
C GLY A 7 3.90 -43.27 -0.29
N LYS A 8 3.97 -44.50 -0.80
CA LYS A 8 2.78 -45.33 -1.09
C LYS A 8 1.90 -45.58 0.13
N ALA A 9 2.46 -45.66 1.34
CA ALA A 9 1.67 -45.86 2.55
C ALA A 9 0.83 -44.62 2.89
N ALA A 10 1.43 -43.42 2.76
CA ALA A 10 0.73 -42.16 2.94
C ALA A 10 -0.38 -41.97 1.90
N ILE A 11 -0.09 -42.26 0.63
CA ILE A 11 -1.07 -42.21 -0.46
C ILE A 11 -2.23 -43.18 -0.19
N LYS A 12 -1.94 -44.42 0.22
CA LYS A 12 -2.97 -45.42 0.51
C LYS A 12 -3.87 -45.00 1.68
N LEU A 13 -3.32 -44.37 2.72
CA LEU A 13 -4.14 -43.86 3.83
C LEU A 13 -4.99 -42.67 3.38
N TRP A 14 -4.39 -41.72 2.66
CA TRP A 14 -5.11 -40.58 2.07
C TRP A 14 -6.30 -41.04 1.21
N GLN A 15 -6.09 -42.04 0.35
CA GLN A 15 -7.13 -42.57 -0.54
C GLN A 15 -8.27 -43.32 0.19
N GLN A 16 -8.09 -43.69 1.47
CA GLN A 16 -9.18 -44.24 2.29
C GLN A 16 -10.16 -43.16 2.77
N GLY A 17 -9.81 -41.88 2.59
CA GLY A 17 -10.67 -40.75 2.86
C GLY A 17 -10.49 -40.13 4.23
N ARG A 18 -11.15 -38.98 4.42
CA ARG A 18 -11.04 -38.11 5.60
C ARG A 18 -11.30 -38.85 6.92
N GLU A 19 -12.30 -39.71 6.98
CA GLU A 19 -12.68 -40.38 8.22
C GLU A 19 -11.59 -41.33 8.72
N GLU A 20 -11.03 -42.13 7.81
CA GLU A 20 -9.95 -43.06 8.13
C GLU A 20 -8.69 -42.30 8.51
N TRP A 21 -8.33 -41.29 7.73
CA TRP A 21 -7.18 -40.43 8.01
C TRP A 21 -7.29 -39.79 9.40
N ASN A 22 -8.42 -39.14 9.69
CA ASN A 22 -8.62 -38.45 10.97
C ASN A 22 -8.67 -39.45 12.14
N ARG A 23 -9.15 -40.69 11.93
CA ARG A 23 -9.06 -41.75 12.95
C ARG A 23 -7.62 -42.15 13.20
N TRP A 24 -6.84 -42.37 12.15
CA TRP A 24 -5.43 -42.71 12.25
C TRP A 24 -4.62 -41.61 12.95
N VAL A 25 -4.86 -40.33 12.63
CA VAL A 25 -4.16 -39.18 13.26
C VAL A 25 -4.46 -39.07 14.75
N LYS A 26 -5.65 -39.46 15.23
CA LYS A 26 -5.96 -39.48 16.68
C LYS A 26 -5.03 -40.42 17.46
N GLU A 27 -4.55 -41.48 16.82
CA GLU A 27 -3.63 -42.45 17.42
C GLU A 27 -2.16 -42.10 17.17
N HIS A 28 -1.89 -41.16 16.26
CA HIS A 28 -0.57 -40.80 15.74
C HIS A 28 -0.37 -39.28 15.68
N THR A 29 -0.67 -38.60 16.80
CA THR A 29 -0.81 -37.14 16.83
C THR A 29 0.48 -36.36 16.51
N ASP A 30 1.65 -36.99 16.63
CA ASP A 30 2.97 -36.40 16.36
C ASP A 30 3.69 -37.00 15.14
N ALA A 31 2.96 -37.75 14.30
CA ALA A 31 3.54 -38.42 13.15
C ALA A 31 3.98 -37.46 12.05
N ASP A 32 5.07 -37.83 11.36
CA ASP A 32 5.53 -37.15 10.15
C ASP A 32 4.84 -37.74 8.92
N ILE A 33 4.28 -36.88 8.07
CA ILE A 33 3.59 -37.20 6.81
C ILE A 33 4.47 -36.74 5.64
N ILE A 34 4.97 -37.69 4.84
CA ILE A 34 5.98 -37.40 3.82
C ILE A 34 5.51 -37.82 2.42
N PHE A 35 5.19 -36.81 1.61
CA PHE A 35 4.89 -36.86 0.17
C PHE A 35 6.03 -36.26 -0.69
N GLU A 36 7.25 -36.28 -0.19
CA GLU A 36 8.41 -35.71 -0.90
C GLU A 36 8.65 -36.39 -2.25
N ALA A 37 8.88 -35.57 -3.28
CA ALA A 37 9.11 -35.99 -4.66
C ALA A 37 8.02 -36.92 -5.24
N VAL A 38 6.83 -36.94 -4.65
CA VAL A 38 5.67 -37.66 -5.20
C VAL A 38 5.18 -36.93 -6.45
N ASP A 39 4.92 -37.69 -7.50
CA ASP A 39 4.27 -37.21 -8.71
C ASP A 39 2.75 -37.34 -8.54
N PHE A 40 2.09 -36.20 -8.39
CA PHE A 40 0.64 -36.09 -8.32
C PHE A 40 0.01 -35.78 -9.69
N SER A 41 0.80 -35.66 -10.77
CA SER A 41 0.29 -35.29 -12.10
C SER A 41 -0.74 -36.27 -12.69
N HIS A 42 -0.79 -37.50 -12.18
CA HIS A 42 -1.77 -38.51 -12.59
C HIS A 42 -3.16 -38.29 -11.95
N TYR A 43 -3.27 -37.41 -10.96
CA TYR A 43 -4.52 -37.12 -10.26
C TYR A 43 -5.13 -35.84 -10.82
N GLN A 44 -6.40 -35.90 -11.20
CA GLN A 44 -7.15 -34.69 -11.55
C GLN A 44 -7.34 -33.78 -10.32
N SER A 45 -7.48 -34.38 -9.13
CA SER A 45 -7.66 -33.66 -7.87
C SER A 45 -6.92 -34.34 -6.73
N VAL A 46 -6.26 -33.53 -5.90
CA VAL A 46 -5.60 -33.93 -4.64
C VAL A 46 -6.35 -33.28 -3.48
N ASN A 47 -7.30 -33.99 -2.89
CA ASN A 47 -8.24 -33.43 -1.93
C ASN A 47 -7.97 -33.92 -0.48
N PHE A 48 -7.62 -32.97 0.38
CA PHE A 48 -7.44 -33.08 1.83
C PHE A 48 -8.49 -32.26 2.61
N SER A 49 -9.63 -31.92 1.99
CA SER A 49 -10.63 -31.06 2.63
C SER A 49 -11.21 -31.67 3.91
N GLY A 50 -11.16 -30.92 5.01
CA GLY A 50 -11.62 -31.38 6.34
C GLY A 50 -10.70 -32.38 7.03
N TYR A 51 -9.50 -32.62 6.49
CA TYR A 51 -8.53 -33.50 7.13
C TYR A 51 -7.92 -32.79 8.34
N ILE A 52 -7.50 -33.58 9.33
CA ILE A 52 -6.71 -33.11 10.46
C ILE A 52 -5.31 -33.67 10.25
N PHE A 53 -4.31 -32.81 10.21
CA PHE A 53 -2.92 -33.27 10.14
C PHE A 53 -2.29 -33.36 11.55
N PRO A 54 -1.36 -34.30 11.76
CA PRO A 54 -0.60 -34.40 13.00
C PRO A 54 0.39 -33.24 13.18
N SER A 55 0.98 -33.12 14.37
CA SER A 55 1.99 -32.10 14.71
C SER A 55 3.40 -32.40 14.25
N GLY A 56 3.60 -33.55 13.60
CA GLY A 56 4.85 -33.82 12.89
C GLY A 56 5.00 -32.97 11.62
N ALA A 57 6.08 -33.23 10.90
CA ALA A 57 6.33 -32.59 9.61
C ALA A 57 5.35 -33.09 8.55
N ILE A 58 4.84 -32.20 7.71
CA ILE A 58 3.98 -32.50 6.57
C ILE A 58 4.72 -31.99 5.33
N SER A 59 5.38 -32.89 4.61
CA SER A 59 6.32 -32.53 3.56
C SER A 59 5.81 -32.95 2.19
N PHE A 60 5.58 -31.96 1.33
CA PHE A 60 5.37 -32.06 -0.12
C PHE A 60 6.58 -31.52 -0.88
N GLN A 61 7.77 -31.50 -0.25
CA GLN A 61 8.97 -30.94 -0.87
C GLN A 61 9.27 -31.63 -2.21
N ARG A 62 9.56 -30.84 -3.25
CA ARG A 62 9.81 -31.33 -4.62
C ARG A 62 8.67 -32.16 -5.24
N ALA A 63 7.46 -32.15 -4.67
CA ALA A 63 6.31 -32.82 -5.28
C ALA A 63 5.94 -32.13 -6.61
N ASN A 64 5.46 -32.92 -7.57
CA ASN A 64 4.96 -32.42 -8.85
C ASN A 64 3.45 -32.51 -8.86
N PHE A 65 2.75 -31.37 -8.79
CA PHE A 65 1.30 -31.36 -8.85
C PHE A 65 0.74 -31.20 -10.27
N ALA A 66 1.57 -30.78 -11.23
CA ALA A 66 1.12 -30.42 -12.57
C ALA A 66 -0.17 -29.56 -12.50
N ASP A 67 -1.19 -29.90 -13.29
CA ASP A 67 -2.45 -29.14 -13.39
C ASP A 67 -3.53 -29.64 -12.40
N ALA A 68 -3.15 -30.37 -11.35
CA ALA A 68 -4.10 -30.93 -10.39
C ALA A 68 -4.77 -29.83 -9.55
N GLU A 69 -6.07 -29.99 -9.27
CA GLU A 69 -6.76 -29.17 -8.26
C GLU A 69 -6.47 -29.70 -6.85
N ILE A 70 -5.83 -28.88 -6.02
CA ILE A 70 -5.37 -29.24 -4.69
C ILE A 70 -6.19 -28.48 -3.66
N SER A 71 -6.82 -29.21 -2.74
CA SER A 71 -7.66 -28.59 -1.73
C SER A 71 -7.33 -29.10 -0.32
N PHE A 72 -6.99 -28.16 0.54
CA PHE A 72 -6.90 -28.27 1.99
C PHE A 72 -8.03 -27.46 2.64
N SER A 73 -9.17 -27.28 1.98
CA SER A 73 -10.26 -26.49 2.54
C SER A 73 -10.79 -27.08 3.85
N ASN A 74 -11.06 -26.25 4.85
CA ASN A 74 -11.49 -26.69 6.19
C ASN A 74 -10.50 -27.65 6.89
N THR A 75 -9.23 -27.65 6.50
CA THR A 75 -8.20 -28.51 7.11
C THR A 75 -7.70 -27.89 8.42
N THR A 76 -7.33 -28.74 9.38
CA THR A 76 -6.65 -28.30 10.60
C THR A 76 -5.19 -28.73 10.57
N PHE A 77 -4.28 -27.74 10.66
CA PHE A 77 -2.85 -27.94 10.83
C PHE A 77 -2.45 -27.59 12.27
N ASN A 78 -2.09 -28.62 13.05
CA ASN A 78 -1.80 -28.48 14.47
C ASN A 78 -0.30 -28.54 14.73
N GLN A 79 0.34 -27.43 15.11
CA GLN A 79 1.77 -27.41 15.47
C GLN A 79 2.70 -28.00 14.38
N SER A 80 2.24 -28.02 13.13
CA SER A 80 2.90 -28.76 12.06
C SER A 80 3.92 -27.89 11.33
N ARG A 81 4.98 -28.52 10.83
CA ARG A 81 5.84 -27.93 9.79
C ARG A 81 5.37 -28.40 8.42
N ILE A 82 4.70 -27.53 7.69
CA ILE A 82 4.13 -27.76 6.35
C ILE A 82 5.14 -27.27 5.32
N ILE A 83 5.59 -28.14 4.42
CA ILE A 83 6.69 -27.85 3.50
C ILE A 83 6.26 -28.13 2.06
N PHE A 84 6.23 -27.09 1.24
CA PHE A 84 6.02 -27.13 -0.22
C PHE A 84 7.25 -26.62 -0.99
N ASN A 85 8.38 -26.40 -0.32
CA ASN A 85 9.59 -25.89 -0.98
C ASN A 85 9.96 -26.71 -2.22
N ASP A 86 10.38 -26.02 -3.28
CA ASP A 86 10.82 -26.60 -4.55
C ASP A 86 9.75 -27.46 -5.27
N SER A 87 8.48 -27.40 -4.85
CA SER A 87 7.38 -28.10 -5.55
C SER A 87 7.00 -27.36 -6.84
N ARG A 88 6.25 -28.05 -7.71
CA ARG A 88 5.82 -27.50 -9.00
C ARG A 88 4.31 -27.54 -9.12
N PHE A 89 3.74 -26.41 -9.50
CA PHE A 89 2.32 -26.25 -9.79
C PHE A 89 2.16 -25.72 -11.22
N GLY A 90 1.30 -26.38 -11.98
CA GLY A 90 0.86 -25.97 -13.32
C GLY A 90 -0.38 -25.09 -13.24
N VAL A 91 -1.28 -25.24 -14.19
CA VAL A 91 -2.55 -24.50 -14.22
C VAL A 91 -3.55 -25.20 -13.30
N GLY A 92 -4.12 -24.50 -12.33
CA GLY A 92 -5.05 -25.12 -11.40
C GLY A 92 -5.34 -24.27 -10.18
N LYS A 93 -5.74 -24.92 -9.09
CA LYS A 93 -5.99 -24.25 -7.81
C LYS A 93 -5.27 -24.95 -6.67
N LEU A 94 -4.69 -24.17 -5.77
CA LEU A 94 -4.21 -24.59 -4.47
C LEU A 94 -5.00 -23.84 -3.40
N THR A 95 -5.91 -24.54 -2.74
CA THR A 95 -6.89 -23.91 -1.84
C THR A 95 -6.68 -24.36 -0.40
N PHE A 96 -6.61 -23.39 0.51
CA PHE A 96 -6.60 -23.52 1.96
C PHE A 96 -7.80 -22.80 2.59
N SER A 97 -8.88 -22.58 1.85
CA SER A 97 -10.02 -21.81 2.34
C SER A 97 -10.59 -22.39 3.63
N SER A 98 -10.87 -21.54 4.61
CA SER A 98 -11.34 -21.94 5.94
C SER A 98 -10.41 -22.92 6.68
N ALA A 99 -9.15 -23.08 6.25
CA ALA A 99 -8.17 -23.84 7.00
C ALA A 99 -7.77 -23.11 8.28
N SER A 100 -7.41 -23.88 9.30
CA SER A 100 -6.90 -23.36 10.58
C SER A 100 -5.44 -23.76 10.75
N PHE A 101 -4.60 -22.77 11.01
CA PHE A 101 -3.17 -22.92 11.31
C PHE A 101 -2.91 -22.49 12.75
N SER A 102 -2.41 -23.40 13.58
CA SER A 102 -2.07 -23.08 14.97
C SER A 102 -0.64 -23.51 15.26
N THR A 103 0.19 -22.56 15.71
CA THR A 103 1.60 -22.79 16.08
C THR A 103 2.40 -23.51 14.99
N SER A 104 2.08 -23.20 13.73
CA SER A 104 2.58 -23.94 12.56
C SER A 104 3.66 -23.17 11.82
N SER A 105 4.33 -23.83 10.90
CA SER A 105 5.20 -23.16 9.91
C SER A 105 4.84 -23.66 8.52
N PHE A 106 4.56 -22.73 7.61
CA PHE A 106 4.20 -22.99 6.23
C PHE A 106 5.32 -22.46 5.33
N HIS A 107 6.02 -23.37 4.68
CA HIS A 107 7.16 -23.06 3.82
C HIS A 107 6.78 -23.31 2.37
N PHE A 108 6.77 -22.26 1.57
CA PHE A 108 6.44 -22.27 0.15
C PHE A 108 7.47 -21.41 -0.59
N GLN A 109 8.75 -21.71 -0.36
CA GLN A 109 9.89 -20.95 -0.87
C GLN A 109 10.46 -21.61 -2.13
N ASN A 110 11.04 -20.80 -3.01
CA ASN A 110 11.62 -21.23 -4.29
C ASN A 110 10.64 -22.04 -5.17
N THR A 111 9.34 -21.83 -4.96
CA THR A 111 8.29 -22.48 -5.76
C THR A 111 8.06 -21.68 -7.04
N THR A 112 7.71 -22.36 -8.12
CA THR A 112 7.18 -21.74 -9.34
C THR A 112 5.74 -22.20 -9.54
N CYS A 113 4.82 -21.24 -9.63
CA CYS A 113 3.43 -21.46 -10.00
C CYS A 113 3.22 -20.97 -11.43
N ASN A 114 2.68 -21.82 -12.30
CA ASN A 114 2.37 -21.47 -13.68
C ASN A 114 0.85 -21.26 -13.81
N ASP A 115 0.37 -20.13 -13.30
CA ASP A 115 -1.05 -19.73 -13.32
C ASP A 115 -1.96 -20.58 -12.40
N THR A 116 -1.41 -21.04 -11.27
CA THR A 116 -2.16 -21.69 -10.19
C THR A 116 -2.87 -20.64 -9.30
N GLU A 117 -4.20 -20.65 -9.19
CA GLU A 117 -4.88 -19.81 -8.20
C GLU A 117 -4.56 -20.30 -6.77
N ILE A 118 -4.06 -19.40 -5.92
CA ILE A 118 -3.71 -19.71 -4.52
C ILE A 118 -4.68 -18.99 -3.60
N CYS A 119 -5.45 -19.74 -2.81
CA CYS A 119 -6.53 -19.19 -2.01
C CYS A 119 -6.43 -19.62 -0.54
N PHE A 120 -6.36 -18.64 0.36
CA PHE A 120 -6.38 -18.73 1.82
C PHE A 120 -7.60 -17.99 2.39
N ASP A 121 -8.67 -17.87 1.62
CA ASP A 121 -9.84 -17.11 2.07
C ASP A 121 -10.49 -17.72 3.31
N ASN A 122 -10.92 -16.87 4.25
CA ASN A 122 -11.52 -17.27 5.52
C ASN A 122 -10.59 -18.10 6.43
N THR A 123 -9.27 -18.12 6.18
CA THR A 123 -8.35 -18.85 7.05
C THR A 123 -8.25 -18.21 8.42
N THR A 124 -8.07 -19.05 9.44
CA THR A 124 -7.66 -18.60 10.77
C THR A 124 -6.22 -19.02 11.04
N SER A 125 -5.43 -18.11 11.59
CA SER A 125 -4.05 -18.39 11.97
C SER A 125 -3.73 -17.80 13.33
N HIS A 126 -3.03 -18.58 14.15
CA HIS A 126 -2.47 -18.13 15.42
C HIS A 126 -1.05 -18.69 15.58
N HIS A 127 -0.06 -17.86 15.90
CA HIS A 127 1.35 -18.28 16.06
C HIS A 127 1.95 -19.01 14.85
N THR A 128 1.59 -18.61 13.63
CA THR A 128 2.07 -19.31 12.41
C THR A 128 3.04 -18.44 11.61
N THR A 129 4.09 -19.06 11.09
CA THR A 129 4.96 -18.42 10.09
C THR A 129 4.61 -18.92 8.70
N PHE A 130 4.14 -18.04 7.81
CA PHE A 130 3.98 -18.28 6.38
C PHE A 130 5.15 -17.65 5.62
N ASN A 131 5.93 -18.48 4.93
CA ASN A 131 7.11 -18.04 4.21
C ASN A 131 6.96 -18.37 2.72
N PHE A 132 6.68 -17.32 1.94
CA PHE A 132 6.60 -17.32 0.49
C PHE A 132 7.83 -16.68 -0.16
N ALA A 133 8.87 -16.32 0.61
CA ALA A 133 9.98 -15.55 0.09
C ALA A 133 10.64 -16.22 -1.14
N LYS A 134 11.01 -15.41 -2.13
CA LYS A 134 11.65 -15.85 -3.40
C LYS A 134 10.78 -16.74 -4.29
N THR A 135 9.46 -16.77 -4.06
CA THR A 135 8.53 -17.50 -4.91
C THR A 135 8.15 -16.69 -6.14
N ARG A 136 7.99 -17.41 -7.26
CA ARG A 136 7.51 -16.87 -8.53
C ARG A 136 6.09 -17.38 -8.74
N PHE A 137 5.13 -16.49 -8.59
CA PHE A 137 3.71 -16.82 -8.74
C PHE A 137 3.24 -16.78 -10.21
N GLY A 138 3.98 -16.18 -11.15
CA GLY A 138 3.49 -16.06 -12.53
C GLY A 138 2.21 -15.21 -12.58
N ASN A 139 1.23 -15.58 -13.40
CA ASN A 139 -0.07 -14.88 -13.43
C ASN A 139 -1.08 -15.44 -12.42
N SER A 140 -0.61 -16.22 -11.44
CA SER A 140 -1.44 -16.74 -10.35
C SER A 140 -2.09 -15.63 -9.52
N ASN A 141 -3.41 -15.73 -9.34
CA ASN A 141 -4.08 -14.96 -8.30
C ASN A 141 -3.67 -15.48 -6.92
N PHE A 142 -3.47 -14.58 -5.97
CA PHE A 142 -3.26 -14.89 -4.56
C PHE A 142 -4.37 -14.22 -3.73
N SER A 143 -5.10 -14.99 -2.95
CA SER A 143 -6.19 -14.49 -2.12
C SER A 143 -6.01 -14.94 -0.68
N LEU A 144 -6.13 -14.01 0.26
CA LEU A 144 -6.20 -14.21 1.70
C LEU A 144 -7.27 -13.26 2.23
N ARG A 145 -8.48 -13.34 1.67
CA ARG A 145 -9.59 -12.45 2.04
C ARG A 145 -10.36 -12.99 3.24
N HIS A 146 -11.02 -12.11 4.00
CA HIS A 146 -11.81 -12.49 5.18
C HIS A 146 -11.00 -13.29 6.22
N ALA A 147 -9.67 -13.21 6.16
CA ALA A 147 -8.79 -14.00 7.01
C ALA A 147 -8.67 -13.36 8.40
N GLN A 148 -8.52 -14.19 9.42
CA GLN A 148 -8.25 -13.74 10.78
C GLN A 148 -6.89 -14.31 11.20
N ILE A 149 -5.88 -13.46 11.10
CA ILE A 149 -4.49 -13.82 11.37
C ILE A 149 -4.08 -13.12 12.67
N SER A 150 -3.47 -13.87 13.59
CA SER A 150 -2.87 -13.29 14.78
C SER A 150 -1.54 -13.93 15.16
N ASP A 151 -0.69 -13.12 15.79
CA ASP A 151 0.60 -13.51 16.36
C ASP A 151 1.48 -14.28 15.37
N SER A 152 1.36 -13.96 14.09
CA SER A 152 1.87 -14.69 12.94
C SER A 152 2.81 -13.81 12.11
N SER A 153 3.53 -14.45 11.19
CA SER A 153 4.43 -13.75 10.27
C SER A 153 4.15 -14.20 8.84
N LEU A 154 3.90 -13.26 7.94
CA LEU A 154 3.70 -13.48 6.51
C LEU A 154 4.84 -12.81 5.75
N ASN A 155 5.67 -13.61 5.10
CA ASN A 155 6.85 -13.14 4.39
C ASN A 155 6.78 -13.42 2.88
N PHE A 156 6.67 -12.35 2.10
CA PHE A 156 6.71 -12.30 0.64
C PHE A 156 7.97 -11.61 0.12
N SER A 157 9.02 -11.45 0.93
CA SER A 157 10.23 -10.74 0.49
C SER A 157 10.82 -11.36 -0.77
N GLU A 158 11.25 -10.52 -1.71
CA GLU A 158 11.83 -10.92 -3.00
C GLU A 158 10.90 -11.84 -3.84
N THR A 159 9.57 -11.78 -3.63
CA THR A 159 8.61 -12.50 -4.47
C THR A 159 8.32 -11.77 -5.78
N SER A 160 7.90 -12.52 -6.80
CA SER A 160 7.41 -11.95 -8.05
C SER A 160 6.05 -12.50 -8.44
N PHE A 161 5.14 -11.58 -8.71
CA PHE A 161 3.87 -11.79 -9.38
C PHE A 161 3.99 -11.14 -10.76
N ASP A 162 3.58 -11.82 -11.82
CA ASP A 162 3.69 -11.29 -13.18
C ASP A 162 2.41 -10.53 -13.56
N GLY A 163 1.23 -11.07 -13.23
CA GLY A 163 -0.05 -10.41 -13.55
C GLY A 163 -1.30 -10.83 -12.77
N GLY A 164 -1.19 -11.78 -11.84
CA GLY A 164 -2.34 -12.22 -11.04
C GLY A 164 -2.76 -11.19 -9.99
N ASN A 165 -4.05 -11.16 -9.67
CA ASN A 165 -4.59 -10.30 -8.61
C ASN A 165 -4.21 -10.82 -7.23
N ILE A 166 -3.87 -9.90 -6.33
CA ILE A 166 -3.48 -10.17 -4.95
C ILE A 166 -4.48 -9.47 -4.03
N SER A 167 -5.15 -10.23 -3.17
CA SER A 167 -6.16 -9.66 -2.27
C SER A 167 -6.02 -10.17 -0.85
N PHE A 168 -5.92 -9.22 0.08
CA PHE A 168 -5.99 -9.40 1.52
C PHE A 168 -7.27 -8.76 2.10
N SER A 169 -8.20 -8.33 1.22
CA SER A 169 -9.38 -7.54 1.59
C SER A 169 -10.24 -8.20 2.66
N ASP A 170 -10.92 -7.36 3.44
CA ASP A 170 -11.81 -7.76 4.54
C ASP A 170 -11.12 -8.59 5.65
N SER A 171 -9.79 -8.54 5.75
CA SER A 171 -9.04 -9.37 6.71
C SER A 171 -8.64 -8.59 7.96
N THR A 172 -8.47 -9.33 9.06
CA THR A 172 -7.90 -8.81 10.31
C THR A 172 -6.52 -9.42 10.54
N PHE A 173 -5.55 -8.56 10.79
CA PHE A 173 -4.20 -8.90 11.23
C PHE A 173 -3.98 -8.36 12.65
N SER A 174 -3.39 -9.13 13.55
CA SER A 174 -3.22 -8.78 14.96
C SER A 174 -1.90 -9.30 15.55
N ASN A 175 -1.02 -8.42 16.02
CA ASN A 175 0.34 -8.78 16.48
C ASN A 175 1.18 -9.48 15.39
N ASP A 176 0.96 -9.09 14.14
CA ASP A 176 1.56 -9.78 12.99
C ASP A 176 2.72 -8.99 12.39
N LYS A 177 3.59 -9.71 11.68
CA LYS A 177 4.54 -9.09 10.75
C LYS A 177 4.19 -9.46 9.32
N LEU A 178 3.95 -8.46 8.47
CA LEU A 178 3.60 -8.63 7.07
C LEU A 178 4.63 -7.95 6.17
N THR A 179 5.43 -8.74 5.46
CA THR A 179 6.63 -8.26 4.74
C THR A 179 6.57 -8.56 3.25
N PHE A 180 6.72 -7.52 2.42
CA PHE A 180 6.81 -7.52 0.96
C PHE A 180 8.07 -6.79 0.47
N ILE A 181 9.16 -6.81 1.25
CA ILE A 181 10.40 -6.11 0.89
C ILE A 181 10.89 -6.59 -0.47
N ASP A 182 11.21 -5.65 -1.36
CA ASP A 182 11.69 -5.89 -2.73
C ASP A 182 10.77 -6.79 -3.58
N THR A 183 9.48 -6.87 -3.24
CA THR A 183 8.47 -7.62 -4.00
C THR A 183 8.15 -6.95 -5.33
N GLN A 184 7.97 -7.76 -6.38
CA GLN A 184 7.43 -7.31 -7.66
C GLN A 184 5.96 -7.76 -7.75
N PHE A 185 5.01 -6.83 -7.62
CA PHE A 185 3.58 -7.17 -7.60
C PHE A 185 2.96 -7.41 -8.99
N GLY A 186 3.68 -7.08 -10.07
CA GLY A 186 3.22 -7.32 -11.44
C GLY A 186 2.05 -6.43 -11.88
N SER A 187 1.31 -6.90 -12.88
CA SER A 187 0.22 -6.14 -13.52
C SER A 187 -1.19 -6.41 -12.98
N GLY A 188 -1.32 -7.19 -11.91
CA GLY A 188 -2.60 -7.46 -11.25
C GLY A 188 -2.96 -6.39 -10.21
N ASN A 189 -4.21 -6.40 -9.74
CA ASN A 189 -4.61 -5.55 -8.61
C ASN A 189 -3.96 -6.01 -7.31
N VAL A 190 -3.65 -5.08 -6.40
CA VAL A 190 -3.20 -5.39 -5.03
C VAL A 190 -4.14 -4.72 -4.03
N LEU A 191 -4.91 -5.52 -3.29
CA LEU A 191 -6.03 -5.03 -2.50
C LEU A 191 -5.90 -5.40 -1.02
N PHE A 192 -5.89 -4.38 -0.16
CA PHE A 192 -6.01 -4.43 1.30
C PHE A 192 -7.26 -3.69 1.78
N LYS A 193 -8.22 -3.48 0.87
CA LYS A 193 -9.47 -2.77 1.14
C LYS A 193 -10.22 -3.38 2.34
N ASP A 194 -10.87 -2.52 3.15
CA ASP A 194 -11.71 -2.91 4.30
C ASP A 194 -10.96 -3.79 5.35
N SER A 195 -9.62 -3.75 5.34
CA SER A 195 -8.81 -4.58 6.25
C SER A 195 -8.47 -3.85 7.54
N THR A 196 -8.25 -4.61 8.61
CA THR A 196 -7.88 -4.08 9.93
C THR A 196 -6.51 -4.61 10.37
N PHE A 197 -5.62 -3.71 10.73
CA PHE A 197 -4.28 -3.99 11.22
C PHE A 197 -4.15 -3.53 12.68
N LYS A 198 -3.87 -4.45 13.60
CA LYS A 198 -3.69 -4.16 15.04
C LYS A 198 -2.33 -4.63 15.50
N HIS A 199 -1.46 -3.74 15.96
CA HIS A 199 -0.08 -4.10 16.33
C HIS A 199 0.68 -4.80 15.19
N VAL A 200 0.53 -4.31 13.97
CA VAL A 200 1.13 -4.92 12.78
C VAL A 200 2.30 -4.10 12.28
N ASP A 201 3.40 -4.79 11.96
CA ASP A 201 4.51 -4.26 11.18
C ASP A 201 4.31 -4.62 9.71
N LEU A 202 3.77 -3.68 8.92
CA LEU A 202 3.61 -3.81 7.48
C LEU A 202 4.80 -3.17 6.76
N ASN A 203 5.50 -3.93 5.92
CA ASN A 203 6.69 -3.44 5.24
C ASN A 203 6.72 -3.81 3.75
N LEU A 204 6.61 -2.81 2.87
CA LEU A 204 6.69 -2.92 1.42
C LEU A 204 7.90 -2.19 0.84
N LYS A 205 8.95 -1.97 1.66
CA LYS A 205 10.13 -1.22 1.25
C LYS A 205 10.72 -1.75 -0.06
N GLY A 206 11.07 -0.84 -0.97
CA GLY A 206 11.75 -1.15 -2.25
C GLY A 206 10.90 -1.96 -3.25
N SER A 207 9.65 -2.27 -2.91
CA SER A 207 8.77 -3.03 -3.80
C SER A 207 8.33 -2.21 -5.01
N ARG A 208 7.82 -2.90 -6.03
CA ARG A 208 7.32 -2.29 -7.26
C ARG A 208 5.96 -2.81 -7.60
N TYR A 209 5.09 -1.90 -7.99
CA TYR A 209 3.73 -2.17 -8.41
C TYR A 209 3.51 -1.62 -9.82
N ALA A 210 2.86 -2.39 -10.70
CA ALA A 210 2.63 -2.04 -12.10
C ALA A 210 1.22 -2.44 -12.58
N GLY A 211 0.27 -2.48 -11.65
CA GLY A 211 -1.10 -2.93 -11.92
C GLY A 211 -2.12 -1.78 -12.01
N PRO A 212 -3.40 -2.09 -12.27
CA PRO A 212 -4.43 -1.07 -12.42
C PRO A 212 -4.96 -0.45 -11.11
N LEU A 213 -4.94 -1.17 -9.98
CA LEU A 213 -5.31 -0.65 -8.66
C LEU A 213 -4.49 -1.24 -7.51
N PHE A 214 -3.76 -0.37 -6.79
CA PHE A 214 -3.18 -0.66 -5.49
C PHE A 214 -4.03 0.04 -4.43
N SER A 215 -4.64 -0.69 -3.49
CA SER A 215 -5.61 -0.08 -2.58
C SER A 215 -5.53 -0.55 -1.14
N PHE A 216 -5.60 0.42 -0.24
CA PHE A 216 -5.88 0.25 1.20
C PHE A 216 -7.18 0.98 1.58
N SER A 217 -8.10 1.24 0.65
CA SER A 217 -9.28 2.07 0.95
C SER A 217 -10.07 1.50 2.13
N ASP A 218 -10.57 2.40 2.98
CA ASP A 218 -11.40 2.06 4.13
C ASP A 218 -10.71 1.17 5.20
N SER A 219 -9.39 0.98 5.09
CA SER A 219 -8.62 0.19 6.06
C SER A 219 -8.34 0.95 7.36
N VAL A 220 -8.15 0.19 8.44
CA VAL A 220 -7.90 0.74 9.78
C VAL A 220 -6.60 0.18 10.34
N PHE A 221 -5.73 1.07 10.81
CA PHE A 221 -4.47 0.75 11.47
C PHE A 221 -4.50 1.22 12.92
N GLU A 222 -4.30 0.29 13.85
CA GLU A 222 -4.25 0.54 15.29
C GLU A 222 -2.90 0.08 15.82
N PHE A 223 -2.09 1.01 16.36
CA PHE A 223 -0.75 0.71 16.89
C PHE A 223 0.14 -0.02 15.88
N SER A 224 0.04 0.35 14.61
CA SER A 224 0.65 -0.38 13.50
C SER A 224 1.50 0.55 12.65
N ASP A 225 2.64 0.03 12.18
CA ASP A 225 3.55 0.75 11.31
C ASP A 225 3.40 0.24 9.87
N ALA A 226 3.39 1.14 8.90
CA ALA A 226 3.29 0.85 7.48
C ALA A 226 4.44 1.53 6.71
N MET A 227 5.43 0.74 6.30
CA MET A 227 6.63 1.21 5.61
C MET A 227 6.51 1.00 4.09
N PHE A 228 6.47 2.10 3.36
CA PHE A 228 6.46 2.21 1.91
C PHE A 228 7.75 2.88 1.38
N THR A 229 8.81 2.94 2.20
CA THR A 229 10.07 3.59 1.83
C THR A 229 10.62 3.04 0.52
N ASP A 230 11.03 3.93 -0.39
CA ASP A 230 11.57 3.59 -1.72
C ASP A 230 10.64 2.71 -2.60
N ILE A 231 9.34 2.60 -2.28
CA ILE A 231 8.39 1.89 -3.14
C ILE A 231 8.20 2.64 -4.46
N ARG A 232 7.99 1.92 -5.55
CA ARG A 232 7.55 2.50 -6.82
C ARG A 232 6.15 2.03 -7.17
N PHE A 233 5.21 2.96 -7.21
CA PHE A 233 3.89 2.77 -7.80
C PHE A 233 3.95 3.21 -9.26
N GLY A 234 3.83 2.26 -10.17
CA GLY A 234 3.56 2.50 -11.59
C GLY A 234 2.09 2.29 -11.92
N ASP A 235 1.69 2.72 -13.12
CA ASP A 235 0.39 2.48 -13.75
C ASP A 235 -0.77 3.35 -13.26
N GLN A 236 -1.95 2.80 -12.98
CA GLN A 236 -3.18 3.60 -13.01
C GLN A 236 -3.48 4.28 -11.67
N ASN A 237 -3.83 3.51 -10.63
CA ASN A 237 -4.41 4.10 -9.42
C ASN A 237 -3.80 3.56 -8.12
N VAL A 238 -3.47 4.48 -7.22
CA VAL A 238 -3.16 4.20 -5.81
C VAL A 238 -4.28 4.79 -4.94
N ASN A 239 -5.13 3.94 -4.40
CA ASN A 239 -6.30 4.33 -3.62
C ASN A 239 -6.09 4.06 -2.11
N LEU A 240 -5.89 5.15 -1.38
CA LEU A 240 -5.66 5.22 0.05
C LEU A 240 -6.76 6.06 0.74
N GLU A 241 -7.99 6.04 0.18
CA GLU A 241 -9.13 6.83 0.63
C GLU A 241 -9.74 6.29 1.92
N ASN A 242 -10.24 7.20 2.77
CA ASN A 242 -10.93 6.92 4.03
C ASN A 242 -10.16 6.00 5.00
N MET A 243 -8.84 5.87 4.83
CA MET A 243 -8.02 5.10 5.75
C MET A 243 -8.00 5.78 7.11
N THR A 244 -7.95 4.98 8.18
CA THR A 244 -7.82 5.50 9.54
C THR A 244 -6.58 4.93 10.21
N PHE A 245 -5.62 5.80 10.54
CA PHE A 245 -4.49 5.47 11.41
C PHE A 245 -4.73 6.04 12.80
N LYS A 246 -4.99 5.15 13.76
CA LYS A 246 -5.20 5.54 15.16
C LYS A 246 -3.87 5.81 15.87
N HIS A 247 -2.89 4.93 15.65
CA HIS A 247 -1.53 5.03 16.19
C HIS A 247 -0.52 4.36 15.26
N GLY A 248 0.71 4.85 15.26
CA GLY A 248 1.86 4.24 14.55
C GLY A 248 2.51 5.18 13.53
N LYS A 249 3.32 4.62 12.63
CA LYS A 249 4.06 5.37 11.62
C LYS A 249 3.67 4.93 10.21
N ILE A 250 3.57 5.91 9.32
CA ILE A 250 3.45 5.70 7.88
C ILE A 250 4.64 6.38 7.21
N ASP A 251 5.41 5.61 6.44
CA ASP A 251 6.64 6.08 5.84
C ASP A 251 6.63 5.86 4.34
N PHE A 252 6.40 6.93 3.58
CA PHE A 252 6.52 6.99 2.12
C PHE A 252 7.83 7.68 1.70
N SER A 253 8.82 7.79 2.58
CA SER A 253 10.06 8.49 2.24
C SER A 253 10.76 7.85 1.04
N GLY A 254 11.17 8.68 0.08
CA GLY A 254 11.75 8.21 -1.19
C GLY A 254 10.78 7.45 -2.12
N ALA A 255 9.50 7.29 -1.77
CA ALA A 255 8.52 6.64 -2.63
C ALA A 255 8.33 7.41 -3.95
N ILE A 256 7.99 6.68 -5.02
CA ILE A 256 7.72 7.25 -6.34
C ILE A 256 6.31 6.85 -6.76
N PHE A 257 5.45 7.85 -6.91
CA PHE A 257 4.11 7.72 -7.50
C PHE A 257 4.16 8.13 -8.96
N ASP A 258 4.42 7.18 -9.85
CA ASP A 258 4.49 7.34 -11.31
C ASP A 258 3.23 6.72 -11.95
N CYS A 259 2.07 7.31 -11.63
CA CYS A 259 0.76 6.73 -11.92
C CYS A 259 -0.30 7.77 -12.30
N ASN A 260 -1.49 7.40 -12.76
CA ASN A 260 -2.51 8.40 -13.11
C ASN A 260 -3.07 9.12 -11.86
N HIS A 261 -3.51 8.36 -10.86
CA HIS A 261 -4.19 8.92 -9.69
C HIS A 261 -3.67 8.36 -8.37
N VAL A 262 -3.42 9.25 -7.41
CA VAL A 262 -3.13 8.93 -6.01
C VAL A 262 -4.15 9.65 -5.15
N SER A 263 -4.89 8.93 -4.31
CA SER A 263 -5.91 9.53 -3.45
C SER A 263 -5.75 9.09 -2.01
N PHE A 264 -5.65 10.08 -1.11
CA PHE A 264 -5.77 9.97 0.34
C PHE A 264 -7.07 10.61 0.83
N TYR A 265 -8.04 10.85 -0.08
CA TYR A 265 -9.24 11.60 0.23
C TYR A 265 -9.93 11.10 1.50
N GLY A 266 -10.27 12.03 2.39
CA GLY A 266 -11.01 11.73 3.62
C GLY A 266 -10.26 10.92 4.68
N SER A 267 -8.99 10.58 4.45
CA SER A 267 -8.20 9.79 5.40
C SER A 267 -7.92 10.52 6.70
N ARG A 268 -7.88 9.75 7.80
CA ARG A 268 -7.82 10.25 9.17
C ARG A 268 -6.59 9.70 9.90
N PHE A 269 -5.81 10.60 10.48
CA PHE A 269 -4.56 10.32 11.16
C PHE A 269 -4.62 10.87 12.58
N GLU A 270 -4.83 10.02 13.58
CA GLU A 270 -5.17 10.44 14.94
C GLU A 270 -3.92 10.68 15.81
N VAL A 271 -3.06 9.69 16.02
CA VAL A 271 -1.79 9.79 16.78
C VAL A 271 -0.68 9.07 16.02
N SER A 272 -0.36 9.56 14.83
CA SER A 272 0.56 8.89 13.92
C SER A 272 1.58 9.83 13.33
N SER A 273 2.77 9.34 13.01
CA SER A 273 3.73 10.12 12.23
C SER A 273 3.64 9.71 10.76
N ILE A 274 3.58 10.71 9.87
CA ILE A 274 3.45 10.49 8.43
C ILE A 274 4.61 11.18 7.73
N ASP A 275 5.37 10.42 6.95
CA ASP A 275 6.57 10.92 6.29
C ASP A 275 6.50 10.69 4.77
N PHE A 276 6.41 11.77 4.01
CA PHE A 276 6.53 11.84 2.55
C PHE A 276 7.84 12.53 2.13
N SER A 277 8.86 12.56 3.00
CA SER A 277 10.11 13.25 2.68
C SER A 277 10.79 12.63 1.46
N ALA A 278 11.28 13.47 0.55
CA ALA A 278 11.86 13.04 -0.73
C ALA A 278 10.95 12.16 -1.63
N THR A 279 9.64 12.10 -1.36
CA THR A 279 8.68 11.42 -2.23
C THR A 279 8.56 12.14 -3.58
N HIS A 280 8.39 11.38 -4.65
CA HIS A 280 8.17 11.88 -6.00
C HIS A 280 6.70 11.68 -6.39
N PHE A 281 5.96 12.78 -6.49
CA PHE A 281 4.57 12.79 -6.95
C PHE A 281 4.57 13.06 -8.46
N GLN A 282 4.71 12.00 -9.25
CA GLN A 282 4.79 11.97 -10.72
C GLN A 282 3.48 11.42 -11.30
N CYS A 283 2.35 12.03 -10.94
CA CYS A 283 1.03 11.57 -11.35
C CYS A 283 0.19 12.61 -12.09
N GLU A 284 -0.96 12.25 -12.64
CA GLU A 284 -1.88 13.28 -13.14
C GLU A 284 -2.49 14.03 -11.95
N THR A 285 -3.04 13.29 -10.98
CA THR A 285 -3.69 13.86 -9.79
C THR A 285 -3.18 13.21 -8.51
N CYS A 286 -2.84 14.04 -7.54
CA CYS A 286 -2.55 13.67 -6.16
C CYS A 286 -3.53 14.39 -5.23
N ASP A 287 -4.45 13.62 -4.64
CA ASP A 287 -5.56 14.11 -3.83
C ASP A 287 -5.33 13.82 -2.34
N PHE A 288 -5.16 14.87 -1.55
CA PHE A 288 -5.14 14.88 -0.08
C PHE A 288 -6.34 15.64 0.51
N ASN A 289 -7.39 15.87 -0.29
CA ASN A 289 -8.53 16.65 0.11
C ASN A 289 -9.26 16.02 1.31
N LYS A 290 -9.73 16.85 2.23
CA LYS A 290 -10.46 16.44 3.45
C LYS A 290 -9.69 15.48 4.36
N THR A 291 -8.38 15.43 4.24
CA THR A 291 -7.55 14.68 5.19
C THR A 291 -7.56 15.36 6.55
N PHE A 292 -7.53 14.56 7.61
CA PHE A 292 -7.58 15.05 8.99
C PHE A 292 -6.41 14.49 9.80
N TYR A 293 -5.60 15.38 10.39
CA TYR A 293 -4.42 15.05 11.20
C TYR A 293 -4.61 15.63 12.60
N ARG A 294 -4.83 14.79 13.63
CA ARG A 294 -5.16 15.26 15.01
C ARG A 294 -3.94 15.54 15.87
N GLN A 295 -3.07 14.57 16.08
CA GLN A 295 -1.79 14.68 16.81
C GLN A 295 -0.73 13.97 15.98
N SER A 296 -0.66 14.39 14.72
CA SER A 296 -0.02 13.63 13.68
C SER A 296 0.87 14.54 12.83
N PRO A 297 2.18 14.64 13.14
CA PRO A 297 3.08 15.41 12.31
C PRO A 297 3.17 14.80 10.91
N VAL A 298 3.03 15.64 9.89
CA VAL A 298 3.19 15.27 8.48
C VAL A 298 4.40 15.99 7.88
N LYS A 299 5.21 15.27 7.11
CA LYS A 299 6.36 15.83 6.41
C LYS A 299 6.28 15.55 4.92
N PHE A 300 6.54 16.56 4.13
CA PHE A 300 6.74 16.52 2.68
C PHE A 300 8.10 17.14 2.33
N SER A 301 9.05 17.11 3.26
CA SER A 301 10.31 17.83 3.10
C SER A 301 11.13 17.26 1.95
N GLY A 302 11.55 18.11 1.02
CA GLY A 302 12.36 17.70 -0.14
C GLY A 302 11.59 16.93 -1.21
N SER A 303 10.25 16.87 -1.16
CA SER A 303 9.46 16.14 -2.16
C SER A 303 9.48 16.83 -3.52
N LEU A 304 9.49 16.01 -4.58
CA LEU A 304 9.28 16.44 -5.96
C LEU A 304 7.78 16.41 -6.26
N ILE A 305 7.19 17.58 -6.52
CA ILE A 305 5.83 17.72 -6.99
C ILE A 305 5.86 17.98 -8.49
N SER A 306 5.49 16.94 -9.25
CA SER A 306 5.31 17.03 -10.69
C SER A 306 3.90 16.68 -11.15
N ALA A 307 3.01 16.43 -10.19
CA ALA A 307 1.63 16.11 -10.46
C ALA A 307 0.91 17.27 -11.13
N GLU A 308 0.08 17.02 -12.15
CA GLU A 308 -0.67 18.11 -12.80
C GLU A 308 -1.58 18.82 -11.78
N TYR A 309 -2.20 18.03 -10.91
CA TYR A 309 -3.04 18.50 -9.80
C TYR A 309 -2.52 17.92 -8.48
N PHE A 310 -1.97 18.78 -7.63
CA PHE A 310 -1.67 18.45 -6.24
C PHE A 310 -2.63 19.21 -5.33
N GLU A 311 -3.56 18.47 -4.73
CA GLU A 311 -4.71 19.04 -4.04
C GLU A 311 -4.71 18.64 -2.57
N CYS A 312 -4.74 19.63 -1.69
CA CYS A 312 -4.82 19.47 -0.25
C CYS A 312 -5.86 20.46 0.29
N GLU A 313 -7.06 20.44 -0.31
CA GLU A 313 -8.19 21.31 0.01
C GLU A 313 -9.03 20.73 1.15
N ASP A 314 -9.61 21.61 1.98
CA ASP A 314 -10.41 21.22 3.15
C ASP A 314 -9.66 20.30 4.14
N ALA A 315 -8.33 20.29 4.09
CA ALA A 315 -7.50 19.45 4.95
C ALA A 315 -7.24 20.14 6.30
N VAL A 316 -7.17 19.34 7.37
CA VAL A 316 -7.04 19.85 8.74
C VAL A 316 -5.79 19.28 9.39
N PHE A 317 -4.81 20.13 9.64
CA PHE A 317 -3.54 19.83 10.29
C PHE A 317 -3.53 20.43 11.70
N ASN A 318 -3.75 19.58 12.71
CA ASN A 318 -3.75 20.02 14.11
C ASN A 318 -2.36 19.89 14.77
N ASP A 319 -1.36 19.37 14.04
CA ASP A 319 0.03 19.26 14.46
C ASP A 319 0.98 19.85 13.39
N ILE A 320 2.28 19.51 13.44
CA ILE A 320 3.29 20.00 12.49
C ILE A 320 2.95 19.58 11.06
N ALA A 321 2.91 20.55 10.17
CA ALA A 321 2.83 20.38 8.72
C ALA A 321 4.09 20.95 8.07
N ASP A 322 5.01 20.08 7.66
CA ASP A 322 6.32 20.47 7.08
C ASP A 322 6.36 20.23 5.57
N PHE A 323 6.12 21.30 4.81
CA PHE A 323 6.20 21.37 3.35
C PHE A 323 7.42 22.19 2.90
N ARG A 324 8.57 22.01 3.56
CA ARG A 324 9.81 22.70 3.18
C ARG A 324 10.52 22.03 2.03
N GLU A 325 11.29 22.83 1.30
CA GLU A 325 12.20 22.35 0.26
C GLU A 325 11.48 21.57 -0.86
N LEU A 326 10.23 21.94 -1.16
CA LEU A 326 9.50 21.38 -2.28
C LEU A 326 10.16 21.76 -3.60
N ILE A 327 10.21 20.80 -4.51
CA ILE A 327 10.65 20.99 -5.90
C ILE A 327 9.40 20.91 -6.77
N ILE A 328 9.02 22.02 -7.40
CA ILE A 328 7.81 22.12 -8.22
C ILE A 328 8.22 22.19 -9.69
N THR A 329 7.75 21.26 -10.51
CA THR A 329 8.02 21.27 -11.96
C THR A 329 7.00 22.09 -12.74
N ASP A 330 7.31 22.38 -14.00
CA ASP A 330 6.43 23.17 -14.89
C ASP A 330 5.14 22.44 -15.32
N SER A 331 5.05 21.12 -15.06
CA SER A 331 3.84 20.32 -15.30
C SER A 331 2.72 20.62 -14.32
N VAL A 332 3.03 21.19 -13.14
CA VAL A 332 2.04 21.43 -12.09
C VAL A 332 1.09 22.57 -12.49
N GLN A 333 -0.15 22.22 -12.79
CA GLN A 333 -1.20 23.18 -13.16
C GLN A 333 -1.91 23.73 -11.91
N LYS A 334 -2.05 22.90 -10.87
CA LYS A 334 -2.70 23.25 -9.61
C LYS A 334 -1.92 22.72 -8.42
N LEU A 335 -1.56 23.63 -7.51
CA LEU A 335 -1.03 23.34 -6.18
C LEU A 335 -1.94 24.06 -5.17
N SER A 336 -2.79 23.30 -4.50
CA SER A 336 -3.91 23.87 -3.74
C SER A 336 -3.94 23.43 -2.29
N PHE A 337 -4.15 24.39 -1.39
CA PHE A 337 -4.34 24.21 0.05
C PHE A 337 -5.62 24.92 0.52
N ARG A 338 -6.57 25.16 -0.40
CA ARG A 338 -7.76 25.99 -0.15
C ARG A 338 -8.60 25.46 0.99
N HIS A 339 -9.15 26.39 1.78
CA HIS A 339 -10.00 26.09 2.94
C HIS A 339 -9.34 25.20 4.01
N SER A 340 -8.05 24.92 3.90
CA SER A 340 -7.34 24.07 4.85
C SER A 340 -7.03 24.83 6.13
N ILE A 341 -6.84 24.07 7.21
CA ILE A 341 -6.59 24.61 8.54
C ILE A 341 -5.26 24.05 9.04
N PHE A 342 -4.33 24.92 9.37
CA PHE A 342 -3.06 24.59 10.01
C PHE A 342 -3.04 25.19 11.41
N GLN A 343 -3.44 24.41 12.42
CA GLN A 343 -3.63 24.90 13.79
C GLN A 343 -2.31 25.07 14.57
N ASN A 344 -1.26 24.35 14.20
CA ASN A 344 0.04 24.40 14.86
C ASN A 344 1.14 24.85 13.89
N SER A 345 2.35 24.29 13.94
CA SER A 345 3.47 24.72 13.09
C SER A 345 3.25 24.39 11.62
N PHE A 346 3.21 25.42 10.78
CA PHE A 346 3.15 25.27 9.33
C PHE A 346 4.41 25.83 8.68
N ARG A 347 5.14 24.99 7.93
CA ARG A 347 6.35 25.41 7.22
C ARG A 347 6.19 25.10 5.75
N PHE A 348 6.40 26.09 4.90
CA PHE A 348 6.26 25.95 3.46
C PHE A 348 7.44 26.62 2.77
N SER A 349 8.16 25.86 1.93
CA SER A 349 9.09 26.48 1.00
C SER A 349 9.24 25.73 -0.31
N ILE A 350 9.47 26.51 -1.36
CA ILE A 350 9.81 26.01 -2.70
C ILE A 350 11.26 26.40 -2.96
N VAL A 351 12.10 25.43 -3.33
CA VAL A 351 13.55 25.63 -3.49
C VAL A 351 13.86 26.61 -4.62
N ASP A 352 13.25 26.39 -5.78
CA ASP A 352 13.51 27.16 -7.00
C ASP A 352 12.42 28.19 -7.30
N LYS A 353 12.64 28.97 -8.36
CA LYS A 353 11.57 29.78 -8.94
C LYS A 353 10.48 28.87 -9.49
N THR A 354 9.23 29.19 -9.20
CA THR A 354 8.08 28.49 -9.76
C THR A 354 7.18 29.45 -10.52
N GLU A 355 6.60 28.97 -11.62
CA GLU A 355 5.49 29.67 -12.31
C GLU A 355 4.13 29.38 -11.67
N THR A 356 4.05 28.35 -10.82
CA THR A 356 2.82 27.89 -10.18
C THR A 356 2.63 28.62 -8.86
N VAL A 357 1.54 29.39 -8.76
CA VAL A 357 1.19 30.09 -7.53
C VAL A 357 0.42 29.12 -6.61
N PRO A 358 0.96 28.77 -5.41
CA PRO A 358 0.23 27.93 -4.47
C PRO A 358 -1.04 28.64 -4.00
N ASP A 359 -2.15 27.90 -4.00
CA ASP A 359 -3.46 28.45 -3.66
C ASP A 359 -3.78 28.24 -2.18
N PHE A 360 -3.57 29.28 -1.38
CA PHE A 360 -3.96 29.31 0.03
C PHE A 360 -5.28 30.06 0.25
N THR A 361 -6.09 30.26 -0.79
CA THR A 361 -7.36 31.00 -0.67
C THR A 361 -8.22 30.42 0.46
N ASP A 362 -8.66 31.30 1.36
CA ASP A 362 -9.51 30.97 2.50
C ASP A 362 -8.87 29.93 3.47
N THR A 363 -7.53 29.85 3.50
CA THR A 363 -6.76 28.97 4.41
C THR A 363 -6.55 29.66 5.77
N MET A 364 -6.65 28.87 6.84
CA MET A 364 -6.33 29.31 8.19
C MET A 364 -4.96 28.77 8.61
N VAL A 365 -4.06 29.65 9.06
CA VAL A 365 -2.75 29.27 9.63
C VAL A 365 -2.60 29.87 11.02
N SER A 366 -1.92 29.16 11.92
CA SER A 366 -1.52 29.69 13.22
C SER A 366 -0.42 30.75 13.10
N ASP A 367 -0.13 31.46 14.19
CA ASP A 367 0.96 32.44 14.24
C ASP A 367 2.35 31.80 14.05
N GLN A 368 2.48 30.49 14.30
CA GLN A 368 3.74 29.76 14.13
C GLN A 368 3.89 29.22 12.71
N HIS A 369 4.08 30.11 11.74
CA HIS A 369 4.29 29.71 10.36
C HIS A 369 5.56 30.31 9.73
N LEU A 370 6.11 29.59 8.75
CA LEU A 370 7.23 30.04 7.92
C LEU A 370 6.89 29.77 6.46
N ILE A 371 6.88 30.81 5.63
CA ILE A 371 6.61 30.70 4.20
C ILE A 371 7.77 31.36 3.42
N SER A 372 8.42 30.61 2.53
CA SER A 372 9.51 31.10 1.67
C SER A 372 9.38 30.57 0.25
N LEU A 373 9.23 31.45 -0.74
CA LEU A 373 9.10 31.06 -2.14
C LEU A 373 9.46 32.20 -3.09
N ASN A 374 9.72 31.86 -4.35
CA ASN A 374 9.99 32.82 -5.43
C ASN A 374 9.06 32.59 -6.61
N ILE A 375 8.07 33.48 -6.78
CA ILE A 375 7.05 33.37 -7.84
C ILE A 375 7.48 34.15 -9.09
N ASN A 376 7.53 33.45 -10.23
CA ASN A 376 7.66 34.05 -11.55
C ASN A 376 6.38 33.84 -12.36
N LEU A 377 5.44 34.80 -12.34
CA LEU A 377 4.16 34.67 -13.02
C LEU A 377 4.30 34.22 -14.48
N LYS A 378 3.57 33.17 -14.84
CA LYS A 378 3.36 32.79 -16.23
C LYS A 378 2.65 33.93 -16.97
N THR A 379 3.21 34.37 -18.09
CA THR A 379 2.66 35.51 -18.85
C THR A 379 2.47 35.19 -20.33
N LYS A 380 1.41 35.76 -20.93
CA LYS A 380 1.14 35.74 -22.37
C LYS A 380 1.44 37.11 -22.97
N LYS A 381 2.16 37.15 -24.10
CA LYS A 381 2.38 38.40 -24.85
C LYS A 381 1.05 38.91 -25.42
N ARG A 382 0.80 40.22 -25.29
CA ARG A 382 -0.29 40.96 -25.93
C ARG A 382 0.27 42.29 -26.44
N GLY A 383 0.64 42.34 -27.72
CA GLY A 383 1.40 43.46 -28.30
C GLY A 383 2.79 43.59 -27.66
N ILE A 384 3.16 44.81 -27.24
CA ILE A 384 4.41 45.09 -26.51
C ILE A 384 4.35 44.71 -25.02
N PHE A 385 3.20 44.26 -24.52
CA PHE A 385 2.97 43.97 -23.10
C PHE A 385 2.96 42.46 -22.80
N LYS A 386 3.24 42.11 -21.54
CA LYS A 386 3.06 40.76 -20.99
C LYS A 386 1.91 40.80 -19.98
N LYS A 387 0.88 39.96 -20.20
CA LYS A 387 -0.28 39.81 -19.31
C LYS A 387 -0.16 38.51 -18.53
N ALA A 388 -0.54 38.48 -17.25
CA ALA A 388 -0.60 37.24 -16.47
C ALA A 388 -1.52 36.22 -17.16
N PHE A 389 -1.09 34.96 -17.18
CA PHE A 389 -1.81 33.90 -17.85
C PHE A 389 -3.08 33.51 -17.08
N ASN A 390 -2.97 33.34 -15.76
CA ASN A 390 -4.08 32.97 -14.89
C ASN A 390 -4.58 34.16 -14.07
N VAL A 391 -5.87 34.48 -14.23
CA VAL A 391 -6.54 35.61 -13.57
C VAL A 391 -6.61 35.41 -12.05
N SER A 392 -6.77 34.16 -11.62
CA SER A 392 -6.92 33.80 -10.21
C SER A 392 -5.64 34.02 -9.41
N ASP A 393 -4.47 34.08 -10.06
CA ASP A 393 -3.17 34.31 -9.40
C ASP A 393 -3.17 35.61 -8.60
N ALA A 394 -3.89 36.64 -9.04
CA ALA A 394 -4.01 37.89 -8.30
C ALA A 394 -4.66 37.68 -6.91
N ARG A 395 -5.69 36.81 -6.82
CA ARG A 395 -6.35 36.47 -5.56
C ARG A 395 -5.43 35.60 -4.68
N LYS A 396 -4.80 34.59 -5.28
CA LYS A 396 -3.86 33.70 -4.57
C LYS A 396 -2.69 34.47 -3.96
N ILE A 397 -2.10 35.40 -4.71
CA ILE A 397 -1.00 36.24 -4.22
C ILE A 397 -1.47 37.20 -3.13
N ALA A 398 -2.67 37.78 -3.26
CA ALA A 398 -3.23 38.64 -2.22
C ALA A 398 -3.39 37.88 -0.89
N GLU A 399 -3.83 36.63 -0.96
CA GLU A 399 -3.96 35.78 0.22
C GLU A 399 -2.60 35.38 0.80
N LEU A 400 -1.63 34.99 -0.02
CA LEU A 400 -0.24 34.75 0.42
C LEU A 400 0.32 35.97 1.17
N ARG A 401 0.09 37.18 0.68
CA ARG A 401 0.52 38.41 1.35
C ARG A 401 -0.20 38.63 2.68
N ARG A 402 -1.49 38.28 2.77
CA ARG A 402 -2.25 38.35 4.03
C ARG A 402 -1.63 37.43 5.07
N LEU A 403 -1.29 36.20 4.70
CA LEU A 403 -0.63 35.23 5.59
C LEU A 403 0.76 35.72 6.02
N LEU A 404 1.55 36.22 5.07
CA LEU A 404 2.92 36.69 5.31
C LEU A 404 3.04 37.98 6.14
N GLY A 405 1.96 38.73 6.34
CA GLY A 405 2.00 40.00 7.07
C GLY A 405 3.03 41.00 6.52
N ASP A 406 3.76 41.65 7.43
CA ASP A 406 4.80 42.63 7.11
C ASP A 406 6.19 41.98 7.01
N THR A 407 6.42 41.28 5.90
CA THR A 407 7.71 40.63 5.59
C THR A 407 8.30 41.15 4.27
N PRO A 408 9.63 41.02 4.06
CA PRO A 408 10.26 41.36 2.78
C PRO A 408 9.66 40.60 1.59
N LEU A 409 9.24 39.35 1.81
CA LEU A 409 8.56 38.54 0.80
C LEU A 409 7.18 39.13 0.45
N SER A 410 6.39 39.54 1.45
CA SER A 410 5.09 40.20 1.23
C SER A 410 5.21 41.48 0.38
N SER A 411 6.27 42.26 0.61
CA SER A 411 6.58 43.46 -0.18
C SER A 411 6.92 43.13 -1.64
N THR A 412 7.72 42.08 -1.86
CA THR A 412 8.06 41.59 -3.21
C THR A 412 6.81 41.10 -3.95
N LEU A 413 5.96 40.32 -3.27
CA LEU A 413 4.70 39.82 -3.81
C LEU A 413 3.70 40.94 -4.14
N SER A 414 3.74 42.09 -3.46
CA SER A 414 2.88 43.24 -3.82
C SER A 414 3.10 43.75 -5.25
N ILE A 415 4.33 43.62 -5.77
CA ILE A 415 4.68 44.01 -7.14
C ILE A 415 4.12 42.96 -8.11
N THR A 416 4.29 41.68 -7.77
CA THR A 416 3.79 40.54 -8.54
C THR A 416 2.26 40.55 -8.63
N GLU A 417 1.56 40.84 -7.53
CA GLU A 417 0.10 40.98 -7.48
C GLU A 417 -0.39 42.12 -8.39
N ARG A 418 0.26 43.29 -8.33
CA ARG A 418 -0.08 44.43 -9.22
C ARG A 418 0.11 44.07 -10.69
N ARG A 419 1.14 43.28 -11.02
CA ARG A 419 1.36 42.76 -12.38
C ARG A 419 0.26 41.78 -12.80
N ALA A 420 -0.19 40.90 -11.89
CA ALA A 420 -1.32 40.01 -12.14
C ALA A 420 -2.65 40.78 -12.38
N LYS A 421 -2.92 41.83 -11.60
CA LYS A 421 -4.15 42.65 -11.70
C LYS A 421 -4.21 43.58 -12.91
N ARG A 422 -3.06 44.08 -13.38
CA ARG A 422 -2.90 45.25 -14.28
C ARG A 422 -3.74 45.26 -15.56
N TRP A 423 -4.26 44.11 -16.03
CA TRP A 423 -4.98 44.01 -17.31
C TRP A 423 -6.30 43.23 -17.26
N HIS A 424 -6.86 43.02 -16.07
CA HIS A 424 -8.23 42.53 -15.90
C HIS A 424 -9.23 43.67 -15.63
N HIS A 425 -8.79 44.75 -14.99
CA HIS A 425 -9.63 45.95 -14.80
C HIS A 425 -9.78 46.82 -16.06
N MET A 426 -8.85 46.77 -17.02
CA MET A 426 -8.97 47.56 -18.27
C MET A 426 -9.98 47.00 -19.28
N ALA A 427 -10.53 45.80 -19.09
CA ALA A 427 -11.60 45.28 -19.95
C ALA A 427 -12.96 45.96 -19.68
N LEU A 428 -13.12 46.62 -18.52
CA LEU A 428 -14.30 47.42 -18.17
C LEU A 428 -14.22 48.86 -18.67
N LEU A 429 -13.09 49.29 -19.22
CA LEU A 429 -12.88 50.63 -19.78
C LEU A 429 -12.90 50.64 -21.31
N SER A 430 -13.26 49.52 -21.94
CA SER A 430 -13.33 49.35 -23.39
C SER A 430 -14.66 48.76 -23.88
N GLN A 431 -15.75 48.97 -23.13
CA GLN A 431 -17.13 48.77 -23.63
C GLN A 431 -17.82 50.12 -23.75
#